data_AF-A0A3M7P6B5-F1
#
_entry.id   AF-A0A3M7P6B5-F1
#
_cell.length_a   1.000
_cell.length_b   1.000
_cell.length_c   1.000
_cell.angle_alpha   90.00
_cell.angle_beta   90.00
_cell.angle_gamma   90.00
#
_symmetry.space_group_name_H-M   'P 1'
#
loop_
_entity.id
_entity.type
_entity.pdbx_description
1 polymer ?
#
loop_
_entity_poly.entity_id
_entity_poly.type
_entity_poly.pdbx_seq_one_letter_code
_entity_poly.pdbx_strand_id
1 'polypeptide(L)'
;MANLIKNALVKQISKFLKNVSPNQINISTLKGEGEMKNIQLNEEMLMNVLEIPTWLKITSARCNKASVKIQWTKLKTNPIIIILDKIELDMEIADPLREYTSSNLSNMFDKDSSGAYGFIDKCIDAIQLIIDSITITIKSKTFNANLNLYEDIKYSVTPNWKVTNDIRNTRLKDLEKDEIILFKEVSWEICRLE
;
A
#
# COMPACT_ATOMS: atom_id res chain seq x y z
N MET A 1 -10.38 -3.23 21.23
CA MET A 1 -9.08 -3.12 20.53
C MET A 1 -9.20 -3.42 19.03
N ALA A 2 -9.83 -4.52 18.61
CA ALA A 2 -10.08 -4.82 17.19
C ALA A 2 -10.75 -3.65 16.41
N ASN A 3 -11.78 -3.01 16.98
CA ASN A 3 -12.41 -1.84 16.36
C ASN A 3 -11.46 -0.63 16.17
N LEU A 4 -10.50 -0.40 17.08
CA LEU A 4 -9.54 0.70 16.92
C LEU A 4 -8.59 0.45 15.74
N ILE A 5 -8.08 -0.79 15.65
CA ILE A 5 -7.19 -1.20 14.55
C ILE A 5 -7.96 -1.21 13.23
N LYS A 6 -9.21 -1.71 13.23
CA LYS A 6 -10.12 -1.61 12.08
C LYS A 6 -10.26 -0.17 11.62
N ASN A 7 -10.60 0.75 12.52
CA ASN A 7 -10.82 2.16 12.16
C ASN A 7 -9.54 2.81 11.65
N ALA A 8 -8.40 2.53 12.27
CA ALA A 8 -7.11 3.04 11.81
C ALA A 8 -6.75 2.51 10.41
N LEU A 9 -6.93 1.22 10.18
CA LEU A 9 -6.66 0.59 8.88
C LEU A 9 -7.61 1.11 7.80
N VAL A 10 -8.92 1.17 8.08
CA VAL A 10 -9.92 1.71 7.16
C VAL A 10 -9.59 3.16 6.79
N LYS A 11 -9.18 3.98 7.76
CA LYS A 11 -8.76 5.36 7.51
C LYS A 11 -7.52 5.45 6.62
N GLN A 12 -6.53 4.58 6.82
CA GLN A 12 -5.34 4.55 5.97
C GLN A 12 -5.71 4.08 4.55
N ILE A 13 -6.46 2.99 4.42
CA ILE A 13 -6.90 2.48 3.11
C ILE A 13 -7.72 3.53 2.36
N SER A 14 -8.66 4.22 3.03
CA SER A 14 -9.51 5.22 2.37
C SER A 14 -8.72 6.36 1.72
N LYS A 15 -7.51 6.70 2.21
CA LYS A 15 -6.65 7.71 1.57
C LYS A 15 -6.20 7.31 0.17
N PHE A 16 -6.01 6.01 -0.05
CA PHE A 16 -5.60 5.44 -1.34
C PHE A 16 -6.77 5.17 -2.27
N LEU A 17 -8.01 5.29 -1.80
CA LEU A 17 -9.20 5.07 -2.61
C LEU A 17 -9.81 6.39 -3.06
N LYS A 18 -10.26 6.44 -4.31
CA LYS A 18 -10.94 7.60 -4.87
C LYS A 18 -12.43 7.53 -4.57
N ASN A 19 -13.00 8.59 -4.01
CA ASN A 19 -14.44 8.73 -3.72
C ASN A 19 -15.03 7.62 -2.82
N VAL A 20 -14.20 6.94 -2.03
CA VAL A 20 -14.67 5.94 -1.06
C VAL A 20 -14.49 6.49 0.35
N SER A 21 -15.61 6.66 1.05
CA SER A 21 -15.60 7.00 2.47
C SER A 21 -15.24 5.78 3.33
N PRO A 22 -14.59 5.98 4.50
CA PRO A 22 -14.32 4.91 5.47
C PRO A 22 -15.49 3.97 5.76
N ASN A 23 -16.71 4.51 5.80
CA ASN A 23 -17.93 3.77 6.13
C ASN A 23 -18.36 2.77 5.05
N GLN A 24 -17.88 2.94 3.82
CA GLN A 24 -18.15 2.03 2.70
C GLN A 24 -17.20 0.82 2.68
N ILE A 25 -16.12 0.84 3.47
CA ILE A 25 -15.17 -0.26 3.58
C ILE A 25 -15.65 -1.23 4.67
N ASN A 26 -16.29 -2.32 4.24
CA ASN A 26 -16.79 -3.32 5.18
C ASN A 26 -15.74 -4.39 5.49
N ILE A 27 -15.19 -4.33 6.71
CA ILE A 27 -14.36 -5.40 7.28
C ILE A 27 -15.13 -6.05 8.42
N SER A 28 -15.38 -7.34 8.30
CA SER A 28 -16.00 -8.14 9.35
C SER A 28 -15.11 -8.16 10.59
N THR A 29 -15.58 -7.59 11.69
CA THR A 29 -14.85 -7.66 12.97
C THR A 29 -14.81 -9.09 13.52
N LEU A 30 -15.79 -9.94 13.16
CA LEU A 30 -15.85 -11.33 13.62
C LEU A 30 -14.89 -12.23 12.83
N LYS A 31 -14.95 -12.16 11.49
CA LYS A 31 -14.11 -13.00 10.61
C LYS A 31 -12.73 -12.40 10.36
N GLY A 32 -12.59 -11.08 10.50
CA GLY A 32 -11.38 -10.36 10.11
C GLY A 32 -11.21 -10.24 8.61
N GLU A 33 -12.30 -10.34 7.85
CA GLU A 33 -12.27 -10.36 6.39
C GLU A 33 -13.09 -9.21 5.82
N GLY A 34 -12.59 -8.60 4.74
CA GLY A 34 -13.32 -7.62 3.95
C GLY A 34 -12.99 -7.79 2.47
N GLU A 35 -13.93 -7.48 1.60
CA GLU A 35 -13.76 -7.55 0.14
C GLU A 35 -14.41 -6.33 -0.51
N MET A 36 -13.75 -5.82 -1.56
CA MET A 36 -14.23 -4.73 -2.39
C MET A 36 -13.94 -5.06 -3.86
N LYS A 37 -14.81 -4.61 -4.76
CA LYS A 37 -14.68 -4.84 -6.21
C LYS A 37 -14.73 -3.51 -6.96
N ASN A 38 -14.08 -3.46 -8.11
CA ASN A 38 -14.07 -2.32 -9.03
C ASN A 38 -13.71 -1.00 -8.34
N ILE A 39 -12.62 -1.03 -7.58
CA ILE A 39 -12.15 0.09 -6.78
C ILE A 39 -11.36 1.04 -7.66
N GLN A 40 -11.60 2.33 -7.49
CA GLN A 40 -10.74 3.37 -8.06
C GLN A 40 -9.71 3.79 -7.02
N LEU A 41 -8.45 3.86 -7.42
CA LEU A 41 -7.37 4.34 -6.57
C LEU A 41 -7.17 5.83 -6.79
N ASN A 42 -6.74 6.53 -5.76
CA ASN A 42 -6.44 7.96 -5.83
C ASN A 42 -5.14 8.18 -6.59
N GLU A 43 -5.24 8.70 -7.82
CA GLU A 43 -4.12 8.86 -8.74
C GLU A 43 -3.08 9.85 -8.21
N GLU A 44 -3.52 10.94 -7.59
CA GLU A 44 -2.64 11.95 -6.99
C GLU A 44 -1.87 11.35 -5.80
N MET A 45 -2.57 10.63 -4.92
CA MET A 45 -1.94 9.93 -3.80
C MET A 45 -0.90 8.91 -4.29
N LEU A 46 -1.22 8.13 -5.33
CA LEU A 46 -0.28 7.17 -5.90
C LEU A 46 0.93 7.85 -6.53
N MET A 47 0.73 8.93 -7.30
CA MET A 47 1.85 9.68 -7.89
C MET A 47 2.80 10.22 -6.83
N ASN A 48 2.26 10.70 -5.71
CA ASN A 48 3.07 11.24 -4.61
C ASN A 48 3.80 10.14 -3.84
N VAL A 49 3.11 9.06 -3.47
CA VAL A 49 3.70 7.95 -2.67
C VAL A 49 4.73 7.15 -3.46
N LEU A 50 4.51 6.95 -4.76
CA LEU A 50 5.44 6.23 -5.63
C LEU A 50 6.51 7.15 -6.24
N GLU A 51 6.51 8.44 -5.88
CA GLU A 51 7.44 9.46 -6.41
C GLU A 51 7.50 9.44 -7.95
N ILE A 52 6.33 9.31 -8.59
CA ILE A 52 6.24 9.24 -10.05
C ILE A 52 6.85 10.51 -10.65
N PRO A 53 7.76 10.38 -11.63
CA PRO A 53 8.42 11.54 -12.24
C PRO A 53 7.43 12.58 -12.77
N THR A 54 7.77 13.86 -12.66
CA THR A 54 6.87 14.99 -13.01
C THR A 54 6.43 15.03 -14.47
N TRP A 55 7.18 14.38 -15.36
CA TRP A 55 6.85 14.22 -16.78
C TRP A 55 5.85 13.10 -17.07
N LEU A 56 5.53 12.25 -16.09
CA LEU A 56 4.45 11.25 -16.16
C LEU A 56 3.28 11.65 -15.28
N LYS A 57 2.07 11.35 -15.72
CA LYS A 57 0.84 11.51 -14.94
C LYS A 57 0.02 10.24 -14.99
N ILE A 58 -0.45 9.77 -13.83
CA ILE A 58 -1.46 8.73 -13.74
C ILE A 58 -2.82 9.36 -14.06
N THR A 59 -3.50 8.89 -15.11
CA THR A 59 -4.81 9.37 -15.55
C THR A 59 -5.95 8.47 -15.08
N SER A 60 -5.66 7.19 -14.87
CA SER A 60 -6.58 6.24 -14.25
C SER A 60 -5.82 5.23 -13.42
N ALA A 61 -6.36 4.88 -12.25
CA ALA A 61 -5.85 3.79 -11.44
C ALA A 61 -7.01 2.97 -10.89
N ARG A 62 -7.04 1.67 -11.24
CA ARG A 62 -8.16 0.78 -10.93
C ARG A 62 -7.67 -0.53 -10.34
N CYS A 63 -8.47 -1.08 -9.44
CA CYS A 63 -8.29 -2.43 -8.92
C CYS A 63 -9.62 -3.20 -9.04
N ASN A 64 -9.63 -4.31 -9.78
CA ASN A 64 -10.85 -5.08 -10.03
C ASN A 64 -11.40 -5.73 -8.73
N LYS A 65 -10.51 -6.15 -7.83
CA LYS A 65 -10.83 -6.81 -6.59
C LYS A 65 -9.72 -6.60 -5.56
N ALA A 66 -10.10 -6.15 -4.37
CA ALA A 66 -9.24 -6.13 -3.19
C ALA A 66 -9.89 -6.92 -2.06
N SER A 67 -9.07 -7.66 -1.32
CA SER A 67 -9.51 -8.31 -0.08
C SER A 67 -8.51 -8.06 1.05
N VAL A 68 -9.02 -8.04 2.27
CA VAL A 68 -8.21 -7.88 3.47
C VAL A 68 -8.50 -9.04 4.42
N LYS A 69 -7.44 -9.62 5.00
CA LYS A 69 -7.50 -10.70 5.98
C LYS A 69 -6.73 -10.30 7.23
N ILE A 70 -7.40 -10.37 8.38
CA ILE A 70 -6.92 -9.88 9.67
C ILE A 70 -7.12 -10.98 10.72
N GLN A 71 -6.02 -11.47 11.29
CA GLN A 71 -6.07 -12.38 12.42
C GLN A 71 -6.06 -11.59 13.74
N TRP A 72 -7.22 -11.09 14.18
CA TRP A 72 -7.34 -10.18 15.32
C TRP A 72 -6.61 -10.64 16.59
N THR A 73 -6.64 -11.94 16.89
CA THR A 73 -6.02 -12.54 18.07
C THR A 73 -4.50 -12.71 17.94
N LYS A 74 -3.96 -12.65 16.72
CA LYS A 74 -2.55 -12.88 16.40
C LYS A 74 -1.83 -11.65 15.83
N LEU A 75 -2.40 -10.45 15.93
CA LEU A 75 -1.80 -9.21 15.40
C LEU A 75 -0.41 -8.85 15.95
N LYS A 76 0.04 -9.48 17.03
CA LYS A 76 1.41 -9.31 17.53
C LYS A 76 2.43 -10.09 16.70
N THR A 77 2.04 -11.22 16.13
CA THR A 77 2.93 -12.18 15.46
C THR A 77 2.63 -12.29 13.96
N ASN A 78 1.39 -12.08 13.56
CA ASN A 78 0.92 -12.25 12.19
C ASN A 78 0.61 -10.90 11.54
N PRO A 79 0.97 -10.74 10.26
CA PRO A 79 0.70 -9.54 9.48
C PRO A 79 -0.79 -9.41 9.14
N ILE A 80 -1.19 -8.19 8.77
CA ILE A 80 -2.45 -7.97 8.06
C ILE A 80 -2.18 -8.20 6.57
N ILE A 81 -2.97 -9.06 5.93
CA ILE A 81 -2.76 -9.41 4.53
C ILE A 81 -3.78 -8.64 3.69
N ILE A 82 -3.29 -7.86 2.73
CA ILE A 82 -4.09 -7.23 1.68
C ILE A 82 -3.76 -7.93 0.37
N ILE A 83 -4.79 -8.37 -0.34
CA ILE A 83 -4.66 -9.06 -1.62
C ILE A 83 -5.35 -8.20 -2.67
N LEU A 84 -4.63 -7.83 -3.73
CA LEU A 84 -5.11 -7.10 -4.88
C LEU A 84 -5.01 -8.03 -6.09
N ASP A 85 -6.11 -8.28 -6.79
CA ASP A 85 -6.12 -9.22 -7.91
C ASP A 85 -5.45 -8.58 -9.14
N LYS A 86 -6.13 -7.65 -9.80
CA LYS A 86 -5.60 -6.91 -10.96
C LYS A 86 -5.59 -5.42 -10.70
N ILE A 87 -4.42 -4.80 -10.85
CA ILE A 87 -4.24 -3.35 -10.86
C ILE A 87 -4.01 -2.88 -12.30
N GLU A 88 -4.78 -1.89 -12.73
CA GLU A 88 -4.67 -1.27 -14.05
C GLU A 88 -4.38 0.21 -13.89
N LEU A 89 -3.23 0.64 -14.41
CA LEU A 89 -2.79 2.03 -14.42
C LEU A 89 -2.74 2.53 -15.87
N ASP A 90 -3.44 3.63 -16.12
CA ASP A 90 -3.28 4.41 -17.35
C ASP A 90 -2.43 5.63 -17.03
N MET A 91 -1.37 5.86 -17.81
CA MET A 91 -0.44 6.96 -17.66
C MET A 91 -0.27 7.73 -18.96
N GLU A 92 0.06 9.02 -18.86
CA GLU A 92 0.38 9.88 -19.99
C GLU A 92 1.61 10.75 -19.72
N ILE A 93 2.23 11.25 -20.80
CA ILE A 93 3.23 12.32 -20.70
C ILE A 93 2.51 13.62 -20.30
N ALA A 94 2.93 14.22 -19.20
CA ALA A 94 2.37 15.48 -18.72
C ALA A 94 2.77 16.65 -19.63
N ASP A 95 1.78 17.42 -20.08
CA ASP A 95 1.96 18.62 -20.91
C ASP A 95 0.95 19.70 -20.44
N PRO A 96 1.36 20.68 -19.61
CA PRO A 96 2.71 20.93 -19.08
C PRO A 96 3.16 19.89 -18.04
N LEU A 97 4.46 19.89 -17.71
CA LEU A 97 5.01 19.07 -16.62
C LEU A 97 4.22 19.29 -15.32
N ARG A 98 4.01 18.22 -14.54
CA ARG A 98 3.40 18.37 -13.21
C ARG A 98 4.31 19.16 -12.29
N GLU A 99 3.72 19.97 -11.43
CA GLU A 99 4.44 20.52 -10.30
C GLU A 99 4.96 19.37 -9.43
N TYR A 100 6.23 19.44 -9.04
CA TYR A 100 6.75 18.53 -8.03
C TYR A 100 6.13 18.93 -6.69
N THR A 101 5.01 18.31 -6.34
CA THR A 101 4.47 18.41 -5.00
C THR A 101 5.38 17.56 -4.12
N SER A 102 6.38 18.20 -3.50
CA SER A 102 7.04 17.68 -2.29
C SER A 102 6.06 17.74 -1.10
N SER A 103 4.76 17.50 -1.35
CA SER A 103 3.72 17.56 -0.35
C SER A 103 4.14 16.56 0.71
N ASN A 104 4.49 17.12 1.87
CA ASN A 104 4.81 16.46 3.13
C ASN A 104 4.19 15.05 3.18
N LEU A 105 4.90 14.03 2.66
CA LEU A 105 4.55 12.63 2.87
C LEU A 105 4.51 12.38 4.39
N SER A 106 5.38 13.10 5.11
CA SER A 106 5.33 13.31 6.55
C SER A 106 3.95 13.73 7.06
N ASN A 107 3.29 14.73 6.45
CA ASN A 107 1.95 15.18 6.85
C ASN A 107 0.81 14.28 6.33
N MET A 108 1.02 13.57 5.22
CA MET A 108 0.02 12.68 4.62
C MET A 108 -0.10 11.37 5.40
N PHE A 109 1.03 10.87 5.92
CA PHE A 109 1.08 9.83 6.93
C PHE A 109 1.13 10.38 8.35
N ASP A 110 1.03 11.72 8.53
CA ASP A 110 1.11 12.30 9.86
C ASP A 110 0.03 11.69 10.70
N LYS A 111 0.55 11.19 11.79
CA LYS A 111 -0.20 10.62 12.86
C LYS A 111 -1.05 11.74 13.44
N ASP A 112 -2.36 11.67 13.27
CA ASP A 112 -3.29 12.31 14.22
C ASP A 112 -3.03 11.85 15.67
N SER A 113 -2.16 10.86 15.90
CA SER A 113 -1.58 10.58 17.21
C SER A 113 -0.37 11.48 17.47
N SER A 114 -0.60 12.53 18.26
CA SER A 114 0.38 13.23 19.10
C SER A 114 1.06 12.31 20.15
N GLY A 115 1.16 11.01 19.89
CA GLY A 115 1.55 9.98 20.84
C GLY A 115 2.68 9.07 20.33
N ALA A 116 3.38 8.44 21.27
CA ALA A 116 4.49 7.54 21.02
C ALA A 116 4.11 6.35 20.12
N TYR A 117 5.11 5.83 19.39
CA TYR A 117 4.96 4.67 18.50
C TYR A 117 4.22 3.50 19.15
N GLY A 118 2.99 3.28 18.70
CA GLY A 118 1.99 2.46 19.39
C GLY A 118 1.84 1.05 18.82
N PHE A 119 0.91 0.29 19.39
CA PHE A 119 0.55 -1.03 18.85
C PHE A 119 -0.14 -0.94 17.48
N ILE A 120 -0.93 0.12 17.23
CA ILE A 120 -1.62 0.33 15.95
C ILE A 120 -0.60 0.58 14.84
N ASP A 121 0.38 1.46 15.08
CA ASP A 121 1.49 1.70 14.15
C ASP A 121 2.19 0.38 13.79
N LYS A 122 2.43 -0.46 14.81
CA LYS A 122 3.05 -1.75 14.58
C LYS A 122 2.23 -2.66 13.66
N CYS A 123 0.90 -2.62 13.77
CA CYS A 123 0.02 -3.40 12.91
C CYS A 123 0.01 -2.87 11.47
N ILE A 124 0.02 -1.54 11.29
CA ILE A 124 0.05 -0.90 9.97
C ILE A 124 1.38 -1.18 9.26
N ASP A 125 2.51 -1.05 9.97
CA ASP A 125 3.84 -1.34 9.42
C ASP A 125 3.98 -2.79 8.94
N ALA A 126 3.29 -3.71 9.63
CA ALA A 126 3.28 -5.14 9.32
C ALA A 126 2.23 -5.54 8.27
N ILE A 127 1.62 -4.59 7.55
CA ILE A 127 0.80 -4.92 6.40
C ILE A 127 1.67 -5.59 5.33
N GLN A 128 1.20 -6.74 4.86
CA GLN A 128 1.73 -7.46 3.70
C GLN A 128 0.77 -7.28 2.53
N LEU A 129 1.34 -7.09 1.35
CA LEU A 129 0.60 -6.86 0.12
C LEU A 129 0.90 -7.98 -0.86
N ILE A 130 -0.14 -8.59 -1.41
CA ILE A 130 -0.04 -9.61 -2.46
C ILE A 130 -0.80 -9.06 -3.65
N ILE A 131 -0.16 -8.99 -4.81
CA ILE A 131 -0.74 -8.46 -6.04
C ILE A 131 -0.58 -9.49 -7.14
N ASP A 132 -1.69 -9.99 -7.70
CA ASP A 132 -1.61 -11.04 -8.72
C ASP A 132 -1.10 -10.47 -10.06
N SER A 133 -1.58 -9.28 -10.45
CA SER A 133 -1.09 -8.61 -11.66
C SER A 133 -1.18 -7.09 -11.61
N ILE A 134 -0.19 -6.43 -12.23
CA ILE A 134 -0.18 -4.99 -12.48
C ILE A 134 0.02 -4.77 -13.98
N THR A 135 -0.90 -4.05 -14.62
CA THR A 135 -0.78 -3.59 -15.99
C THR A 135 -0.69 -2.07 -16.01
N ILE A 136 0.37 -1.54 -16.59
CA ILE A 136 0.59 -0.10 -16.77
C ILE A 136 0.62 0.20 -18.26
N THR A 137 -0.31 1.03 -18.72
CA THR A 137 -0.35 1.53 -20.09
C THR A 137 0.13 2.97 -20.12
N ILE A 138 1.23 3.25 -20.82
CA ILE A 138 1.78 4.60 -20.98
C ILE A 138 1.45 5.09 -22.38
N LYS A 139 0.72 6.19 -22.48
CA LYS A 139 0.34 6.81 -23.75
C LYS A 139 1.09 8.13 -23.95
N SER A 140 1.60 8.33 -25.15
CA SER A 140 2.18 9.60 -25.58
C SER A 140 1.76 9.92 -27.01
N LYS A 141 2.13 11.11 -27.50
CA LYS A 141 1.88 11.51 -28.90
C LYS A 141 2.65 10.65 -29.91
N THR A 142 3.76 10.03 -29.50
CA THR A 142 4.72 9.38 -30.42
C THR A 142 4.87 7.87 -30.19
N PHE A 143 4.54 7.38 -29.00
CA PHE A 143 4.61 5.96 -28.67
C PHE A 143 3.53 5.57 -27.63
N ASN A 144 3.22 4.28 -27.61
CA ASN A 144 2.52 3.64 -26.50
C ASN A 144 3.43 2.54 -25.96
N ALA A 145 3.51 2.42 -24.64
CA ALA A 145 4.27 1.37 -23.98
C ALA A 145 3.40 0.66 -22.95
N ASN A 146 3.60 -0.64 -22.78
CA ASN A 146 2.90 -1.45 -21.80
C ASN A 146 3.90 -2.14 -20.87
N LEU A 147 3.75 -1.93 -19.57
CA LEU A 147 4.48 -2.68 -18.54
C LEU A 147 3.51 -3.63 -17.83
N ASN A 148 3.82 -4.92 -17.86
CA ASN A 148 3.06 -5.95 -17.15
C ASN A 148 3.96 -6.61 -16.10
N LEU A 149 3.47 -6.65 -14.85
CA LEU A 149 4.08 -7.35 -13.74
C LEU A 149 3.12 -8.44 -13.26
N TYR A 150 3.63 -9.64 -13.01
CA TYR A 150 2.85 -10.76 -12.50
C TYR A 150 3.45 -11.27 -11.18
N GLU A 151 2.56 -11.65 -10.26
CA GLU A 151 2.86 -12.19 -8.93
C GLU A 151 3.79 -11.28 -8.10
N ASP A 152 3.38 -10.02 -7.88
CA ASP A 152 4.11 -9.09 -7.00
C ASP A 152 3.73 -9.34 -5.53
N ILE A 153 4.69 -9.83 -4.75
CA ILE A 153 4.53 -10.15 -3.33
C ILE A 153 5.43 -9.23 -2.52
N LYS A 154 4.83 -8.54 -1.54
CA LYS A 154 5.52 -7.68 -0.59
C LYS A 154 5.36 -8.22 0.83
N TYR A 155 6.46 -8.67 1.40
CA TYR A 155 6.47 -9.24 2.75
C TYR A 155 7.46 -8.53 3.67
N SER A 156 7.16 -8.58 4.97
CA SER A 156 8.09 -8.13 6.03
C SER A 156 9.13 -9.22 6.29
N VAL A 157 10.40 -8.84 6.27
CA VAL A 157 11.53 -9.77 6.46
C VAL A 157 12.33 -9.45 7.70
N THR A 158 13.15 -10.39 8.15
CA THR A 158 14.11 -10.14 9.23
C THR A 158 15.27 -9.24 8.75
N PRO A 159 16.06 -8.65 9.65
CA PRO A 159 17.26 -7.87 9.28
C PRO A 159 18.27 -8.63 8.41
N ASN A 160 18.22 -9.97 8.45
CA ASN A 160 19.06 -10.85 7.64
C ASN A 160 18.35 -11.30 6.35
N TRP A 161 17.30 -10.61 5.91
CA TRP A 161 16.54 -10.90 4.69
C TRP A 161 15.94 -12.31 4.65
N LYS A 162 15.53 -12.83 5.82
CA LYS A 162 14.81 -14.12 5.91
C LYS A 162 13.33 -13.92 6.14
N VAL A 163 12.52 -14.71 5.45
CA VAL A 163 11.09 -14.88 5.70
C VAL A 163 10.88 -15.36 7.14
N THR A 164 9.89 -14.80 7.83
CA THR A 164 9.54 -15.15 9.21
C THR A 164 8.04 -15.25 9.39
N ASN A 165 7.60 -16.17 10.25
CA ASN A 165 6.21 -16.30 10.67
C ASN A 165 5.85 -15.35 11.83
N ASP A 166 6.83 -14.58 12.32
CA ASP A 166 6.67 -13.63 13.42
C ASP A 166 7.19 -12.23 13.03
N ILE A 167 6.25 -11.29 12.87
CA ILE A 167 6.50 -9.88 12.50
C ILE A 167 7.22 -9.07 13.59
N ARG A 168 7.45 -9.63 14.78
CA ARG A 168 8.27 -8.97 15.81
C ARG A 168 9.75 -9.01 15.45
N ASN A 169 10.15 -10.00 14.66
CA ASN A 169 11.53 -10.20 14.21
C ASN A 169 11.86 -9.38 12.96
N THR A 170 10.91 -8.60 12.42
CA THR A 170 11.08 -7.82 11.18
C THR A 170 11.44 -6.35 11.41
N ARG A 171 11.85 -6.03 12.66
CA ARG A 171 12.08 -4.66 13.11
C ARG A 171 13.28 -4.60 14.02
N LEU A 172 14.08 -3.55 13.89
CA LEU A 172 15.11 -3.20 14.86
C LEU A 172 14.73 -1.89 15.52
N LYS A 173 14.94 -1.81 16.83
CA LYS A 173 14.73 -0.58 17.60
C LYS A 173 16.09 -0.04 18.02
N ASP A 174 16.36 1.20 17.64
CA ASP A 174 17.46 1.97 18.20
C ASP A 174 16.91 2.75 19.40
N LEU A 175 17.26 2.31 20.61
CA LEU A 175 16.79 2.94 21.85
C LEU A 175 17.46 4.28 22.13
N GLU A 176 18.64 4.52 21.55
CA GLU A 176 19.38 5.78 21.76
C GLU A 176 18.81 6.90 20.88
N LYS A 177 18.37 6.55 19.68
CA LYS A 177 17.80 7.50 18.70
C LYS A 177 16.27 7.54 18.68
N ASP A 178 15.61 6.66 19.43
CA ASP A 178 14.16 6.43 19.36
C ASP A 178 13.68 6.13 17.92
N GLU A 179 14.49 5.39 17.17
CA GLU A 179 14.25 5.04 15.77
C GLU A 179 13.86 3.57 15.62
N ILE A 180 13.06 3.27 14.59
CA ILE A 180 12.65 1.92 14.25
C ILE A 180 12.96 1.66 12.79
N ILE A 181 13.77 0.64 12.55
CA ILE A 181 14.11 0.19 11.19
C ILE A 181 13.21 -0.99 10.87
N LEU A 182 12.54 -0.92 9.71
CA LEU A 182 11.68 -1.95 9.18
C LEU A 182 12.33 -2.54 7.93
N PHE A 183 12.22 -3.86 7.77
CA PHE A 183 12.74 -4.56 6.61
C PHE A 183 11.59 -5.12 5.80
N LYS A 184 11.51 -4.72 4.53
CA LYS A 184 10.50 -5.17 3.58
C LYS A 184 11.18 -5.64 2.30
N GLU A 185 10.71 -6.76 1.79
CA GLU A 185 11.13 -7.31 0.51
C GLU A 185 9.98 -7.23 -0.48
N VAL A 186 10.32 -6.96 -1.73
CA VAL A 186 9.41 -6.92 -2.87
C VAL A 186 9.97 -7.88 -3.91
N SER A 187 9.15 -8.83 -4.35
CA SER A 187 9.52 -9.82 -5.35
C SER A 187 8.42 -9.92 -6.40
N TRP A 188 8.81 -10.03 -7.66
CA TRP A 188 7.91 -10.33 -8.78
C TRP A 188 8.50 -11.46 -9.61
N GLU A 189 7.66 -12.25 -10.26
CA GLU A 189 8.14 -13.37 -11.09
C GLU A 189 8.44 -12.93 -12.52
N ILE A 190 7.52 -12.18 -13.12
CA ILE A 190 7.60 -11.80 -14.54
C ILE A 190 7.42 -10.30 -14.65
N CYS A 191 8.33 -9.68 -15.41
CA CYS A 191 8.24 -8.29 -15.84
C CYS A 191 8.36 -8.26 -17.36
N ARG A 192 7.33 -7.73 -18.03
CA ARG A 192 7.27 -7.61 -19.50
C ARG A 192 7.05 -6.15 -19.87
N LEU A 193 7.98 -5.60 -20.64
CA LEU A 193 7.88 -4.28 -21.23
C LEU A 193 7.70 -4.42 -22.74
N GLU A 194 6.67 -3.78 -23.28
CA GLU A 194 6.33 -3.72 -24.70
C GLU A 194 6.22 -2.28 -25.19
#